data_AF-A0A835EY83-F1
#
_entry.id   AF-A0A835EY83-F1
#
_cell.length_a   1.000
_cell.length_b   1.000
_cell.length_c   1.000
_cell.angle_alpha   90.00
_cell.angle_beta   90.00
_cell.angle_gamma   90.00
#
_symmetry.space_group_name_H-M   'P 1'
#
loop_
_entity.id
_entity.type
_entity.pdbx_description
1 polymer ?
#
loop_
_entity_poly.entity_id
_entity_poly.type
_entity_poly.pdbx_seq_one_letter_code
_entity_poly.pdbx_strand_id
1 'polypeptide(L)'
;MLASAVLKVVMGKLGVLIGPDVSLLWKFKDDLESIRSTLLTLQAVLNDAEKRSSREERVRLWLKRLKFAAYDIHDILEEMESKNDMQDTKFKSKLKQVSQFRAHIPIARKMKKVRQRLESIKEEAKLDIFNFKTDCYSLDENVHSRATFSSISEDIVGRAMEKETIVAMLMAYSEEEILTISIYGFGGLGKTTLARLAFNDENVRRVFDYQVWVYVSMKFDLKKIGESILSEIDGGNCGHANLQEVSRHIQRVLASKKFLVVLDDLWEENGFQLLKLKEMLSGGAKGSKIIVTTRSEKIASLMRPCTPYKLDVLSDDDCWILFKRRAFVPGMDDPRIEGIGRDIVKKCNGVPLSAQALGFVMRFKEGVAAWEAVRDSEIWEIEEEQNIMPSLKLSYCIMPCHLRLCFAYCAVFSKGVVIDKDMLIQQWIALGFIQPASGSLTLEKRGEEYIHELVSMSFLQASMISSLVSDFYMNMKIHILLYC
;
A
#
# COMPACT_ATOMS: atom_id res chain seq x y z
N MET A 1 -9.71 -1.37 12.07
CA MET A 1 -9.98 -1.66 10.65
C MET A 1 -9.34 -2.94 10.10
N LEU A 2 -8.56 -3.70 10.91
CA LEU A 2 -8.06 -5.02 10.50
C LEU A 2 -8.84 -6.18 11.15
N ALA A 3 -9.82 -5.89 12.00
CA ALA A 3 -10.50 -6.94 12.75
C ALA A 3 -11.31 -7.82 11.79
N SER A 4 -11.96 -7.23 10.79
CA SER A 4 -12.75 -7.94 9.77
C SER A 4 -11.92 -8.91 8.95
N ALA A 5 -10.77 -8.43 8.48
CA ALA A 5 -9.88 -9.24 7.67
C ALA A 5 -9.23 -10.37 8.48
N VAL A 6 -8.79 -10.11 9.73
CA VAL A 6 -8.26 -11.16 10.62
C VAL A 6 -9.33 -12.23 10.93
N LEU A 7 -10.57 -11.82 11.22
CA LEU A 7 -11.67 -12.75 11.46
C LEU A 7 -11.93 -13.64 10.25
N LYS A 8 -11.86 -13.09 9.03
CA LYS A 8 -12.03 -13.86 7.79
C LYS A 8 -10.97 -14.97 7.63
N VAL A 9 -9.71 -14.68 7.94
CA VAL A 9 -8.62 -15.67 7.94
C VAL A 9 -8.91 -16.80 8.92
N VAL A 10 -9.27 -16.44 10.16
CA VAL A 10 -9.61 -17.42 11.21
C VAL A 10 -10.81 -18.27 10.81
N MET A 11 -11.87 -17.65 10.27
CA MET A 11 -13.07 -18.34 9.79
C MET A 11 -12.79 -19.31 8.64
N GLY A 12 -11.87 -18.95 7.73
CA GLY A 12 -11.40 -19.84 6.67
C GLY A 12 -10.68 -21.07 7.22
N LYS A 13 -9.72 -20.88 8.13
CA LYS A 13 -9.01 -21.99 8.81
C LYS A 13 -9.99 -22.91 9.58
N LEU A 14 -10.94 -22.32 10.32
CA LEU A 14 -12.01 -23.08 10.99
C LEU A 14 -12.88 -23.87 10.00
N GLY A 15 -13.13 -23.29 8.82
CA GLY A 15 -13.83 -23.93 7.71
C GLY A 15 -13.23 -25.27 7.31
N VAL A 16 -11.92 -25.26 7.05
CA VAL A 16 -11.14 -26.44 6.66
C VAL A 16 -11.14 -27.50 7.76
N LEU A 17 -10.91 -27.08 9.00
CA LEU A 17 -10.78 -27.99 10.14
C LEU A 17 -12.10 -28.66 10.57
N ILE A 18 -13.26 -28.08 10.24
CA ILE A 18 -14.59 -28.67 10.53
C ILE A 18 -15.06 -29.60 9.40
N GLY A 19 -14.32 -29.67 8.28
CA GLY A 19 -14.66 -30.50 7.12
C GLY A 19 -14.68 -32.02 7.38
N PRO A 20 -15.25 -32.81 6.45
CA PRO A 20 -15.56 -34.22 6.65
C PRO A 20 -14.36 -35.15 6.87
N ASP A 21 -13.13 -34.73 6.53
CA ASP A 21 -11.94 -35.60 6.49
C ASP A 21 -11.02 -35.57 7.75
N VAL A 22 -11.42 -34.94 8.87
CA VAL A 22 -10.51 -34.81 10.04
C VAL A 22 -10.91 -35.68 11.23
N SER A 23 -10.42 -36.93 11.24
CA SER A 23 -10.75 -37.97 12.24
C SER A 23 -10.29 -37.70 13.68
N LEU A 24 -9.27 -36.87 13.90
CA LEU A 24 -8.70 -36.56 15.22
C LEU A 24 -9.29 -35.31 15.89
N LEU A 25 -9.96 -34.44 15.13
CA LEU A 25 -10.58 -33.19 15.63
C LEU A 25 -11.94 -33.38 16.29
N TRP A 26 -12.51 -34.58 16.20
CA TRP A 26 -13.80 -34.93 16.80
C TRP A 26 -13.90 -34.53 18.28
N LYS A 27 -12.79 -34.52 19.02
CA LYS A 27 -12.75 -34.16 20.45
C LYS A 27 -12.97 -32.66 20.73
N PHE A 28 -12.71 -31.79 19.77
CA PHE A 28 -12.88 -30.34 19.89
C PHE A 28 -13.91 -29.78 18.90
N LYS A 29 -14.66 -30.66 18.23
CA LYS A 29 -15.62 -30.29 17.19
C LYS A 29 -16.65 -29.29 17.71
N ASP A 30 -17.28 -29.60 18.85
CA ASP A 30 -18.27 -28.73 19.49
C ASP A 30 -17.67 -27.37 19.88
N ASP A 31 -16.41 -27.37 20.32
CA ASP A 31 -15.70 -26.15 20.69
C ASP A 31 -15.42 -25.26 19.48
N LEU A 32 -14.99 -25.86 18.36
CA LEU A 32 -14.73 -25.18 17.09
C LEU A 32 -16.02 -24.67 16.44
N GLU A 33 -17.09 -25.46 16.45
CA GLU A 33 -18.41 -25.06 15.96
C GLU A 33 -18.99 -23.90 16.77
N SER A 34 -18.86 -23.95 18.11
CA SER A 34 -19.27 -22.85 18.98
C SER A 34 -18.50 -21.56 18.70
N ILE A 35 -17.17 -21.63 18.57
CA ILE A 35 -16.35 -20.48 18.20
C ILE A 35 -16.77 -19.93 16.84
N ARG A 36 -16.93 -20.80 15.83
CA ARG A 36 -17.34 -20.42 14.47
C ARG A 36 -18.70 -19.71 14.48
N SER A 37 -19.69 -20.24 15.19
CA SER A 37 -21.02 -19.65 15.31
C SER A 37 -20.99 -18.25 15.92
N THR A 38 -20.22 -18.06 17.00
CA THR A 38 -20.09 -16.74 17.63
C THR A 38 -19.33 -15.75 16.75
N LEU A 39 -18.29 -16.20 16.03
CA LEU A 39 -17.60 -15.36 15.04
C LEU A 39 -18.50 -14.94 13.88
N LEU A 40 -19.35 -15.84 13.36
CA LEU A 40 -20.36 -15.49 12.34
C LEU A 40 -21.32 -14.42 12.83
N THR A 41 -21.77 -14.53 14.08
CA THR A 41 -22.64 -13.53 14.70
C THR A 41 -21.94 -12.17 14.78
N LEU A 42 -20.69 -12.15 15.21
CA LEU A 42 -19.89 -10.93 15.35
C LEU A 42 -19.51 -10.32 14.00
N GLN A 43 -19.34 -11.14 12.95
CA GLN A 43 -19.05 -10.67 11.60
C GLN A 43 -20.12 -9.72 11.07
N ALA A 44 -21.39 -9.95 11.44
CA ALA A 44 -22.53 -9.15 11.01
C ALA A 44 -22.50 -7.68 11.49
N VAL A 45 -21.79 -7.40 12.60
CA VAL A 45 -21.70 -6.05 13.20
C VAL A 45 -20.34 -5.37 12.95
N LEU A 46 -19.39 -6.10 12.36
CA LEU A 46 -17.99 -5.69 12.34
C LEU A 46 -17.72 -4.48 11.44
N ASN A 47 -18.44 -4.35 10.33
CA ASN A 47 -18.28 -3.23 9.41
C ASN A 47 -18.70 -1.91 10.07
N ASP A 48 -19.84 -1.90 10.76
CA ASP A 48 -20.31 -0.72 11.49
C ASP A 48 -19.37 -0.37 12.64
N ALA A 49 -18.94 -1.38 13.40
CA ALA A 49 -17.94 -1.19 14.45
C ALA A 49 -16.63 -0.58 13.91
N GLU A 50 -16.11 -1.07 12.77
CA GLU A 50 -14.89 -0.53 12.17
C GLU A 50 -15.04 0.92 11.73
N LYS A 51 -16.18 1.32 11.15
CA LYS A 51 -16.48 2.71 10.80
C LYS A 51 -16.46 3.61 12.05
N ARG A 52 -17.20 3.21 13.09
CA ARG A 52 -17.36 3.97 14.34
C ARG A 52 -16.11 4.02 15.23
N SER A 53 -15.22 3.04 15.09
CA SER A 53 -13.97 2.96 15.87
C SER A 53 -13.02 4.14 15.71
N SER A 54 -13.20 4.95 14.65
CA SER A 54 -12.44 6.17 14.44
C SER A 54 -12.83 7.32 15.36
N ARG A 55 -14.02 7.28 15.96
CA ARG A 55 -14.61 8.35 16.78
C ARG A 55 -14.94 7.87 18.19
N GLU A 56 -15.38 6.63 18.33
CA GLU A 56 -15.82 6.07 19.60
C GLU A 56 -14.74 5.18 20.22
N GLU A 57 -14.09 5.69 21.26
CA GLU A 57 -13.03 4.95 21.98
C GLU A 57 -13.52 3.60 22.51
N ARG A 58 -14.78 3.53 22.95
CA ARG A 58 -15.40 2.28 23.45
C ARG A 58 -15.50 1.23 22.34
N VAL A 59 -15.92 1.62 21.14
CA VAL A 59 -15.99 0.73 19.97
C VAL A 59 -14.58 0.31 19.54
N ARG A 60 -13.61 1.22 19.59
CA ARG A 60 -12.19 0.93 19.30
C ARG A 60 -11.62 -0.12 20.25
N LEU A 61 -11.88 0.01 21.55
CA LEU A 61 -11.47 -0.96 22.57
C LEU A 61 -12.17 -2.31 22.40
N TRP A 62 -13.46 -2.31 22.07
CA TRP A 62 -14.23 -3.52 21.77
C TRP A 62 -13.65 -4.29 20.58
N LEU A 63 -13.39 -3.61 19.45
CA LEU A 63 -12.73 -4.21 18.28
C LEU A 63 -11.32 -4.73 18.61
N LYS A 64 -10.56 -4.01 19.44
CA LYS A 64 -9.22 -4.44 19.87
C LYS A 64 -9.29 -5.75 20.64
N ARG A 65 -10.29 -5.93 21.51
CA ARG A 65 -10.52 -7.19 22.24
C ARG A 65 -10.93 -8.34 21.31
N LEU A 66 -11.78 -8.08 20.33
CA LEU A 66 -12.17 -9.08 19.31
C LEU A 66 -10.98 -9.49 18.44
N LYS A 67 -10.17 -8.53 18.02
CA LYS A 67 -8.93 -8.79 17.28
C LYS A 67 -7.96 -9.68 18.07
N PHE A 68 -7.78 -9.42 19.37
CA PHE A 68 -6.94 -10.27 20.22
C PHE A 68 -7.51 -11.67 20.40
N ALA A 69 -8.84 -11.81 20.57
CA ALA A 69 -9.47 -13.12 20.61
C ALA A 69 -9.25 -13.90 19.29
N ALA A 70 -9.28 -13.22 18.15
CA ALA A 70 -9.00 -13.83 16.85
C ALA A 70 -7.56 -14.34 16.73
N TYR A 71 -6.57 -13.58 17.23
CA TYR A 71 -5.19 -14.05 17.32
C TYR A 71 -5.05 -15.27 18.23
N ASP A 72 -5.68 -15.24 19.41
CA ASP A 72 -5.68 -16.39 20.32
C ASP A 72 -6.26 -17.65 19.64
N ILE A 73 -7.31 -17.51 18.81
CA ILE A 73 -7.87 -18.63 18.03
C ILE A 73 -6.85 -19.12 17.01
N HIS A 74 -6.26 -18.21 16.23
CA HIS A 74 -5.29 -18.56 15.21
C HIS A 74 -4.12 -19.37 15.79
N ASP A 75 -3.53 -18.90 16.90
CA ASP A 75 -2.44 -19.58 17.61
C ASP A 75 -2.84 -21.00 18.06
N ILE A 76 -4.08 -21.18 18.50
CA ILE A 76 -4.61 -22.49 18.87
C ILE A 76 -4.72 -23.41 17.65
N LEU A 77 -5.22 -22.91 16.51
CA LEU A 77 -5.35 -23.70 15.29
C LEU A 77 -3.98 -24.14 14.75
N GLU A 78 -2.97 -23.26 14.79
CA GLU A 78 -1.60 -23.62 14.39
C GLU A 78 -0.95 -24.62 15.36
N GLU A 79 -1.18 -24.49 16.66
CA GLU A 79 -0.72 -25.48 17.65
C GLU A 79 -1.38 -26.85 17.42
N MET A 80 -2.61 -26.89 16.88
CA MET A 80 -3.32 -28.12 16.53
C MET A 80 -2.77 -28.74 15.23
N GLU A 81 -2.55 -27.93 14.19
CA GLU A 81 -1.97 -28.37 12.90
C GLU A 81 -0.55 -28.93 13.08
N SER A 82 0.33 -28.22 13.77
CA SER A 82 1.71 -28.66 14.04
C SER A 82 1.82 -29.96 14.85
N LYS A 83 0.87 -30.21 15.77
CA LYS A 83 0.81 -31.45 16.55
C LYS A 83 0.25 -32.64 15.77
N ASN A 84 -0.35 -32.41 14.60
CA ASN A 84 -0.83 -33.46 13.70
C ASN A 84 0.30 -33.95 12.79
N ASP A 85 1.12 -33.07 12.21
CA ASP A 85 2.25 -33.44 11.33
C ASP A 85 3.30 -34.32 12.02
N MET A 86 3.49 -34.12 13.34
CA MET A 86 4.47 -34.86 14.13
C MET A 86 4.03 -36.30 14.47
N GLN A 87 2.83 -36.74 14.07
CA GLN A 87 2.29 -38.07 14.38
C GLN A 87 2.44 -39.09 13.23
N ASP A 88 2.85 -38.65 12.03
CA ASP A 88 3.04 -39.55 10.87
C ASP A 88 4.38 -40.30 10.84
N THR A 89 5.26 -40.08 11.83
CA THR A 89 6.49 -40.87 12.00
C THR A 89 6.31 -42.01 13.01
N LYS A 90 6.26 -43.23 12.46
CA LYS A 90 6.40 -44.58 13.06
C LYS A 90 6.74 -44.62 14.57
N PHE A 91 5.86 -45.18 15.41
CA PHE A 91 6.05 -46.46 16.15
C PHE A 91 4.92 -46.67 17.18
N LYS A 92 4.44 -47.92 17.24
CA LYS A 92 3.37 -48.44 18.10
C LYS A 92 3.86 -48.62 19.55
N SER A 93 3.12 -48.13 20.56
CA SER A 93 3.04 -48.75 21.89
C SER A 93 1.83 -48.23 22.68
N LYS A 94 1.21 -49.12 23.48
CA LYS A 94 -0.04 -48.93 24.24
C LYS A 94 0.06 -48.01 25.48
N LEU A 95 1.18 -47.29 25.67
CA LEU A 95 1.37 -46.33 26.78
C LEU A 95 1.16 -44.85 26.35
N LYS A 96 0.76 -44.59 25.10
CA LYS A 96 0.53 -43.22 24.58
C LYS A 96 -0.79 -42.55 25.00
N GLN A 97 -1.77 -43.26 25.57
CA GLN A 97 -3.06 -42.64 25.90
C GLN A 97 -2.92 -41.56 26.99
N VAL A 98 -2.12 -41.79 28.03
CA VAL A 98 -1.96 -40.82 29.13
C VAL A 98 -1.10 -39.61 28.73
N SER A 99 -0.13 -39.78 27.81
CA SER A 99 0.66 -38.67 27.25
C SER A 99 -0.13 -37.84 26.23
N GLN A 100 -1.06 -38.45 25.49
CA GLN A 100 -2.02 -37.76 24.63
C GLN A 100 -2.98 -36.87 25.43
N PHE A 101 -3.50 -37.34 26.57
CA PHE A 101 -4.38 -36.53 27.43
C PHE A 101 -3.68 -35.28 27.98
N ARG A 102 -2.41 -35.38 28.39
CA ARG A 102 -1.65 -34.22 28.92
C ARG A 102 -1.35 -33.16 27.85
N ALA A 103 -1.17 -33.55 26.60
CA ALA A 103 -0.88 -32.62 25.49
C ALA A 103 -2.11 -31.82 25.01
N HIS A 104 -3.32 -32.32 25.26
CA HIS A 104 -4.59 -31.67 24.85
C HIS A 104 -5.23 -30.81 25.96
N ILE A 105 -4.89 -31.03 27.24
CA ILE A 105 -5.37 -30.20 28.35
C ILE A 105 -5.04 -28.70 28.16
N PRO A 106 -3.83 -28.31 27.71
CA PRO A 106 -3.52 -26.90 27.43
C PRO A 106 -4.41 -26.31 26.34
N ILE A 107 -4.65 -27.04 25.25
CA ILE A 107 -5.49 -26.61 24.12
C ILE A 107 -6.94 -26.45 24.58
N ALA A 108 -7.49 -27.43 25.30
CA ALA A 108 -8.84 -27.37 25.85
C ALA A 108 -9.04 -26.16 26.77
N ARG A 109 -8.05 -25.86 27.64
CA ARG A 109 -8.09 -24.67 28.51
C ARG A 109 -8.03 -23.37 27.71
N LYS A 110 -7.17 -23.29 26.69
CA LYS A 110 -7.07 -22.14 25.78
C LYS A 110 -8.40 -21.92 25.04
N MET A 111 -8.99 -22.96 24.45
CA MET A 111 -10.29 -22.91 23.77
C MET A 111 -11.42 -22.46 24.70
N LYS A 112 -11.48 -22.99 25.92
CA LYS A 112 -12.46 -22.55 26.92
C LYS A 112 -12.33 -21.06 27.24
N LYS A 113 -11.09 -20.57 27.45
CA LYS A 113 -10.81 -19.17 27.73
C LYS A 113 -11.21 -18.26 26.56
N VAL A 114 -10.89 -18.66 25.34
CA VAL A 114 -11.26 -17.92 24.11
C VAL A 114 -12.78 -17.85 23.95
N ARG A 115 -13.50 -18.96 24.18
CA ARG A 115 -14.97 -18.96 24.09
C ARG A 115 -15.61 -18.03 25.11
N GLN A 116 -15.16 -18.07 26.37
CA GLN A 116 -15.65 -17.16 27.40
C GLN A 116 -15.41 -15.69 27.01
N ARG A 117 -14.25 -15.40 26.42
CA ARG A 117 -13.92 -14.07 25.92
C ARG A 117 -14.82 -13.66 24.74
N LEU A 118 -15.06 -14.56 23.78
CA LEU A 118 -15.94 -14.31 22.63
C LEU A 118 -17.39 -14.12 23.05
N GLU A 119 -17.92 -14.92 23.98
CA GLU A 119 -19.28 -14.72 24.50
C GLU A 119 -19.40 -13.38 25.23
N SER A 120 -18.42 -12.99 26.05
CA SER A 120 -18.40 -11.65 26.66
C SER A 120 -18.43 -10.53 25.60
N ILE A 121 -17.63 -10.67 24.53
CA ILE A 121 -17.59 -9.68 23.42
C ILE A 121 -18.93 -9.64 22.68
N LYS A 122 -19.56 -10.81 22.45
CA LYS A 122 -20.85 -10.95 21.79
C LYS A 122 -21.99 -10.37 22.61
N GLU A 123 -22.02 -10.61 23.92
CA GLU A 123 -23.03 -10.04 24.80
C GLU A 123 -22.88 -8.52 24.91
N GLU A 124 -21.66 -7.99 24.96
CA GLU A 124 -21.43 -6.53 24.87
C GLU A 124 -21.95 -5.94 23.55
N ALA A 125 -21.89 -6.68 22.45
CA ALA A 125 -22.44 -6.24 21.15
C ALA A 125 -23.97 -6.33 21.10
N LYS A 126 -24.60 -7.23 21.86
CA LYS A 126 -26.06 -7.46 21.90
C LYS A 126 -26.80 -6.57 22.89
N LEU A 127 -26.19 -6.16 23.99
CA LEU A 127 -26.86 -5.50 25.13
C LEU A 127 -27.25 -4.03 24.86
N ASP A 128 -27.58 -3.63 23.63
CA ASP A 128 -27.84 -2.22 23.23
C ASP A 128 -26.70 -1.22 23.60
N ILE A 129 -25.53 -1.71 24.06
CA ILE A 129 -24.41 -0.86 24.47
C ILE A 129 -23.84 -0.11 23.27
N PHE A 130 -23.89 -0.72 22.08
CA PHE A 130 -23.36 -0.14 20.85
C PHE A 130 -24.42 0.12 19.77
N ASN A 131 -25.57 -0.58 19.73
CA ASN A 131 -26.55 -0.49 18.63
C ASN A 131 -25.89 -0.56 17.24
N PHE A 132 -25.02 -1.55 17.03
CA PHE A 132 -24.36 -1.70 15.72
C PHE A 132 -25.38 -2.00 14.63
N LYS A 133 -25.33 -1.26 13.53
CA LYS A 133 -26.19 -1.53 12.37
C LYS A 133 -25.70 -2.78 11.64
N THR A 134 -26.61 -3.68 11.31
CA THR A 134 -26.32 -4.84 10.47
C THR A 134 -26.25 -4.37 9.01
N ASP A 135 -25.07 -3.96 8.56
CA ASP A 135 -24.83 -3.65 7.15
C ASP A 135 -24.68 -4.97 6.37
N CYS A 136 -25.74 -5.39 5.70
CA CYS A 136 -25.73 -6.46 4.69
C CYS A 136 -25.02 -5.97 3.42
N TYR A 137 -23.70 -5.80 3.47
CA TYR A 137 -22.89 -6.03 2.28
C TYR A 137 -22.49 -7.50 2.33
N SER A 138 -23.14 -8.30 1.49
CA SER A 138 -22.83 -9.70 1.28
C SER A 138 -21.32 -9.91 1.19
N LEU A 139 -20.85 -10.98 1.85
CA LEU A 139 -19.64 -11.68 1.46
C LEU A 139 -19.82 -12.12 0.01
N ASP A 140 -19.55 -11.25 -0.95
CA ASP A 140 -19.66 -11.65 -2.35
C ASP A 140 -18.31 -12.16 -2.85
N GLU A 141 -18.23 -13.48 -2.95
CA GLU A 141 -17.27 -14.19 -3.79
C GLU A 141 -17.41 -13.80 -5.28
N ASN A 142 -18.48 -13.07 -5.66
CA ASN A 142 -18.74 -12.64 -7.04
C ASN A 142 -18.06 -11.32 -7.48
N VAL A 143 -17.22 -10.68 -6.64
CA VAL A 143 -16.47 -9.47 -7.06
C VAL A 143 -15.54 -9.74 -8.24
N HIS A 144 -15.12 -11.01 -8.45
CA HIS A 144 -14.23 -11.41 -9.53
C HIS A 144 -14.82 -11.22 -10.94
N SER A 145 -16.15 -11.16 -11.12
CA SER A 145 -16.73 -11.09 -12.47
C SER A 145 -16.63 -9.71 -13.14
N ARG A 146 -16.36 -8.64 -12.39
CA ARG A 146 -16.29 -7.25 -12.91
C ARG A 146 -14.89 -6.69 -13.08
N ALA A 147 -13.86 -7.42 -12.67
CA ALA A 147 -12.47 -7.03 -12.83
C ALA A 147 -11.96 -7.44 -14.22
N THR A 148 -12.52 -6.88 -15.28
CA THR A 148 -11.86 -6.94 -16.60
C THR A 148 -10.64 -6.01 -16.53
N PHE A 149 -9.45 -6.59 -16.43
CA PHE A 149 -8.19 -5.88 -16.34
C PHE A 149 -7.74 -5.46 -17.74
N SER A 150 -8.16 -4.27 -18.19
CA SER A 150 -7.50 -3.61 -19.31
C SER A 150 -6.17 -3.03 -18.80
N SER A 151 -5.08 -3.22 -19.55
CA SER A 151 -3.79 -2.57 -19.29
C SER A 151 -4.03 -1.07 -19.09
N ILE A 152 -3.97 -0.61 -17.84
CA ILE A 152 -4.26 0.78 -17.52
C ILE A 152 -3.01 1.56 -17.94
N SER A 153 -3.05 2.21 -19.09
CA SER A 153 -2.07 3.22 -19.45
C SER A 153 -2.03 4.28 -18.34
N GLU A 154 -0.82 4.63 -17.87
CA GLU A 154 -0.59 5.81 -17.03
C GLU A 154 -0.78 7.08 -17.89
N ASP A 155 -1.97 7.29 -18.46
CA ASP A 155 -2.26 8.51 -19.20
C ASP A 155 -2.40 9.65 -18.21
N ILE A 156 -1.36 10.48 -18.14
CA ILE A 156 -1.27 11.62 -17.23
C ILE A 156 -2.20 12.73 -17.72
N VAL A 157 -3.05 13.22 -16.80
CA VAL A 157 -4.08 14.23 -17.08
C VAL A 157 -3.69 15.56 -16.42
N GLY A 158 -3.96 16.67 -17.11
CA GLY A 158 -3.90 18.01 -16.53
C GLY A 158 -2.51 18.53 -16.16
N ARG A 159 -1.42 17.94 -16.66
CA ARG A 159 -0.02 18.32 -16.32
C ARG A 159 0.83 18.79 -17.50
N ALA A 160 0.21 19.08 -18.64
CA ALA A 160 0.94 19.41 -19.86
C ALA A 160 1.72 20.73 -19.72
N MET A 161 1.12 21.78 -19.17
CA MET A 161 1.77 23.09 -19.04
C MET A 161 2.91 23.06 -18.02
N GLU A 162 2.69 22.39 -16.88
CA GLU A 162 3.72 22.23 -15.85
C GLU A 162 4.89 21.41 -16.40
N LYS A 163 4.62 20.35 -17.18
CA LYS A 163 5.67 19.60 -17.86
C LYS A 163 6.51 20.51 -18.75
N GLU A 164 5.88 21.28 -19.65
CA GLU A 164 6.60 22.18 -20.55
C GLU A 164 7.39 23.24 -19.79
N THR A 165 6.89 23.71 -18.65
CA THR A 165 7.61 24.64 -17.78
C THR A 165 8.88 24.02 -17.22
N ILE A 166 8.81 22.81 -16.67
CA ILE A 166 9.98 22.11 -16.13
C ILE A 166 10.98 21.76 -17.25
N VAL A 167 10.49 21.31 -18.42
CA VAL A 167 11.33 21.04 -19.59
C VAL A 167 12.05 22.31 -20.04
N ALA A 168 11.37 23.46 -20.11
CA ALA A 168 11.99 24.73 -20.44
C ALA A 168 13.12 25.10 -19.46
N MET A 169 12.92 24.89 -18.15
CA MET A 169 13.96 25.13 -17.13
C MET A 169 15.17 24.19 -17.27
N LEU A 170 14.93 22.93 -17.67
CA LEU A 170 15.99 21.95 -17.94
C LEU A 170 16.80 22.31 -19.18
N MET A 171 16.13 22.80 -20.23
CA MET A 171 16.75 23.17 -21.50
C MET A 171 17.41 24.56 -21.47
N ALA A 172 17.03 25.41 -20.52
CA ALA A 172 17.60 26.74 -20.37
C ALA A 172 19.11 26.70 -20.12
N TYR A 173 19.84 27.52 -20.90
CA TYR A 173 21.26 27.77 -20.69
C TYR A 173 21.50 28.38 -19.31
N SER A 174 22.59 27.98 -18.68
CA SER A 174 23.01 28.47 -17.36
C SER A 174 24.52 28.64 -17.35
N GLU A 175 24.99 29.78 -16.86
CA GLU A 175 26.41 30.01 -16.62
C GLU A 175 26.92 29.26 -15.38
N GLU A 176 26.01 28.92 -14.45
CA GLU A 176 26.31 28.08 -13.29
C GLU A 176 26.67 26.66 -13.71
N GLU A 177 27.59 26.05 -12.97
CA GLU A 177 28.00 24.65 -13.17
C GLU A 177 26.80 23.70 -13.03
N ILE A 178 26.02 23.87 -11.95
CA ILE A 178 24.89 23.00 -11.61
C ILE A 178 23.71 23.85 -11.13
N LEU A 179 22.57 23.68 -11.78
CA LEU A 179 21.35 24.39 -11.43
C LEU A 179 20.30 23.40 -10.90
N THR A 180 19.73 23.70 -9.74
CA THR A 180 18.76 22.83 -9.05
C THR A 180 17.33 23.34 -9.23
N ILE A 181 16.45 22.47 -9.70
CA ILE A 181 15.01 22.70 -9.90
C ILE A 181 14.26 21.90 -8.83
N SER A 182 13.74 22.59 -7.83
CA SER A 182 12.97 21.97 -6.74
C SER A 182 11.48 22.01 -7.04
N ILE A 183 10.81 20.86 -7.07
CA ILE A 183 9.35 20.72 -7.18
C ILE A 183 8.80 20.35 -5.81
N TYR A 184 7.91 21.17 -5.25
CA TYR A 184 7.35 20.95 -3.91
C TYR A 184 5.84 21.04 -3.84
N GLY A 185 5.26 20.49 -2.77
CA GLY A 185 3.82 20.40 -2.54
C GLY A 185 3.47 19.17 -1.71
N PHE A 186 2.27 19.11 -1.16
CA PHE A 186 1.86 18.03 -0.26
C PHE A 186 1.75 16.66 -0.98
N GLY A 187 1.52 15.59 -0.22
CA GLY A 187 1.46 14.21 -0.73
C GLY A 187 0.36 13.99 -1.78
N GLY A 188 0.58 13.08 -2.74
CA GLY A 188 -0.47 12.70 -3.71
C GLY A 188 -0.69 13.63 -4.90
N LEU A 189 -0.04 14.81 -4.95
CA LEU A 189 -0.18 15.79 -6.05
C LEU A 189 0.42 15.36 -7.40
N GLY A 190 1.29 14.35 -7.42
CA GLY A 190 1.97 13.89 -8.63
C GLY A 190 3.32 14.57 -8.93
N LYS A 191 4.05 15.06 -7.92
CA LYS A 191 5.40 15.65 -8.09
C LYS A 191 6.38 14.70 -8.78
N THR A 192 6.47 13.47 -8.29
CA THR A 192 7.29 12.39 -8.88
C THR A 192 6.86 12.11 -10.32
N THR A 193 5.55 12.13 -10.60
CA THR A 193 5.00 11.96 -11.95
C THR A 193 5.42 13.10 -12.88
N LEU A 194 5.33 14.35 -12.43
CA LEU A 194 5.76 15.52 -13.19
C LEU A 194 7.27 15.50 -13.46
N ALA A 195 8.09 15.20 -12.45
CA ALA A 195 9.53 15.04 -12.63
C ALA A 195 9.85 13.93 -13.63
N ARG A 196 9.11 12.82 -13.60
CA ARG A 196 9.28 11.69 -14.54
C ARG A 196 8.90 12.06 -15.97
N LEU A 197 7.83 12.85 -16.15
CA LEU A 197 7.46 13.38 -17.47
C LEU A 197 8.55 14.25 -18.08
N ALA A 198 9.15 15.14 -17.29
CA ALA A 198 10.22 16.01 -17.75
C ALA A 198 11.53 15.23 -18.00
N PHE A 199 11.88 14.31 -17.09
CA PHE A 199 13.06 13.45 -17.20
C PHE A 199 13.00 12.55 -18.44
N ASN A 200 11.82 12.05 -18.81
CA ASN A 200 11.63 11.19 -19.97
C ASN A 200 11.39 11.94 -21.29
N ASP A 201 11.35 13.28 -21.27
CA ASP A 201 11.15 14.07 -22.48
C ASP A 201 12.29 13.85 -23.49
N GLU A 202 11.96 13.67 -24.77
CA GLU A 202 12.96 13.38 -25.80
C GLU A 202 14.00 14.50 -25.95
N ASN A 203 13.59 15.75 -25.77
CA ASN A 203 14.50 16.88 -25.91
C ASN A 203 15.48 16.94 -24.74
N VAL A 204 14.97 16.68 -23.52
CA VAL A 204 15.79 16.57 -22.31
C VAL A 204 16.79 15.42 -22.48
N ARG A 205 16.33 14.25 -22.96
CA ARG A 205 17.19 13.06 -23.06
C ARG A 205 18.40 13.22 -23.97
N ARG A 206 18.32 14.09 -24.99
CA ARG A 206 19.40 14.31 -25.97
C ARG A 206 20.49 15.25 -25.46
N VAL A 207 20.28 15.95 -24.35
CA VAL A 207 21.16 17.03 -23.90
C VAL A 207 22.17 16.61 -22.82
N PHE A 208 21.87 15.56 -22.06
CA PHE A 208 22.68 15.14 -20.92
C PHE A 208 23.43 13.84 -21.23
N ASP A 209 24.73 13.82 -20.95
CA ASP A 209 25.58 12.62 -21.03
C ASP A 209 25.12 11.53 -20.06
N TYR A 210 24.67 11.94 -18.87
CA TYR A 210 24.17 11.05 -17.83
C TYR A 210 22.81 11.52 -17.31
N GLN A 211 21.90 10.57 -17.12
CA GLN A 211 20.59 10.78 -16.54
C GLN A 211 20.35 9.73 -15.47
N VAL A 212 20.20 10.18 -14.23
CA VAL A 212 20.14 9.32 -13.06
C VAL A 212 18.91 9.65 -12.23
N TRP A 213 18.20 8.62 -11.79
CA TRP A 213 17.06 8.76 -10.89
C TRP A 213 17.34 8.09 -9.55
N VAL A 214 17.42 8.90 -8.48
CA VAL A 214 17.69 8.41 -7.13
C VAL A 214 16.49 8.67 -6.23
N TYR A 215 15.97 7.62 -5.61
CA TYR A 215 15.02 7.77 -4.51
C TYR A 215 15.77 8.05 -3.21
N VAL A 216 15.42 9.13 -2.52
CA VAL A 216 16.02 9.50 -1.23
C VAL A 216 15.16 8.97 -0.10
N SER A 217 15.69 8.01 0.65
CA SER A 217 14.97 7.40 1.77
C SER A 217 14.77 8.41 2.92
N MET A 218 13.75 8.19 3.76
CA MET A 218 13.52 9.02 4.95
C MET A 218 14.72 9.04 5.91
N LYS A 219 15.49 7.94 5.97
CA LYS A 219 16.79 7.93 6.64
C LYS A 219 17.81 8.51 5.68
N PHE A 220 18.14 9.78 5.86
CA PHE A 220 19.11 10.45 5.00
C PHE A 220 20.51 9.82 5.17
N ASP A 221 21.05 9.30 4.08
CA ASP A 221 22.34 8.61 4.04
C ASP A 221 23.07 9.00 2.75
N LEU A 222 23.94 10.00 2.86
CA LEU A 222 24.73 10.53 1.73
C LEU A 222 25.54 9.45 1.01
N LYS A 223 26.08 8.47 1.74
CA LYS A 223 26.91 7.41 1.14
C LYS A 223 26.04 6.56 0.22
N LYS A 224 24.88 6.12 0.70
CA LYS A 224 23.93 5.33 -0.09
C LYS A 224 23.38 6.09 -1.29
N ILE A 225 23.10 7.38 -1.13
CA ILE A 225 22.68 8.24 -2.26
C ILE A 225 23.78 8.25 -3.32
N GLY A 226 25.03 8.48 -2.92
CA GLY A 226 26.16 8.47 -3.84
C GLY A 226 26.42 7.12 -4.51
N GLU A 227 26.32 6.02 -3.76
CA GLU A 227 26.42 4.66 -4.31
C GLU A 227 25.31 4.38 -5.32
N SER A 228 24.08 4.84 -5.06
CA SER A 228 22.94 4.72 -6.00
C SER A 228 23.14 5.52 -7.28
N ILE A 229 23.87 6.64 -7.21
CA ILE A 229 24.23 7.41 -8.41
C ILE A 229 25.27 6.63 -9.23
N LEU A 230 26.31 6.11 -8.58
CA LEU A 230 27.37 5.36 -9.25
C LEU A 230 26.88 4.05 -9.87
N SER A 231 25.88 3.38 -9.27
CA SER A 231 25.31 2.16 -9.84
C SER A 231 24.65 2.39 -11.20
N GLU A 232 24.04 3.56 -11.42
CA GLU A 232 23.39 3.92 -12.67
C GLU A 232 24.37 4.44 -13.73
N ILE A 233 25.49 5.06 -13.32
CA ILE A 233 26.45 5.67 -14.25
C ILE A 233 27.56 4.71 -14.70
N ASP A 234 28.12 3.93 -13.78
CA ASP A 234 29.33 3.11 -13.99
C ASP A 234 29.12 1.63 -13.62
N GLY A 235 27.85 1.17 -13.59
CA GLY A 235 27.50 -0.22 -13.28
C GLY A 235 27.82 -0.66 -11.85
N GLY A 236 28.16 0.28 -10.95
CA GLY A 236 28.37 0.04 -9.53
C GLY A 236 29.71 -0.62 -9.21
N ASN A 237 30.76 0.19 -9.06
CA ASN A 237 32.02 -0.31 -8.53
C ASN A 237 31.91 -0.48 -7.00
N CYS A 238 31.80 -1.72 -6.54
CA CYS A 238 31.50 -2.07 -5.16
C CYS A 238 32.77 -2.09 -4.30
N GLY A 239 32.89 -1.17 -3.34
CA GLY A 239 33.98 -1.25 -2.35
C GLY A 239 34.35 0.03 -1.61
N HIS A 240 33.62 1.15 -1.79
CA HIS A 240 33.96 2.39 -1.09
C HIS A 240 33.80 2.21 0.42
N ALA A 241 34.90 2.35 1.16
CA ALA A 241 34.93 2.19 2.60
C ALA A 241 34.20 3.34 3.31
N ASN A 242 34.17 4.53 2.70
CA ASN A 242 33.64 5.75 3.28
C ASN A 242 33.02 6.71 2.23
N LEU A 243 32.35 7.76 2.72
CA LEU A 243 31.68 8.77 1.90
C LEU A 243 32.66 9.58 1.03
N GLN A 244 33.87 9.82 1.49
CA GLN A 244 34.87 10.62 0.77
C GLN A 244 35.31 9.91 -0.52
N GLU A 245 35.47 8.59 -0.46
CA GLU A 245 35.77 7.77 -1.64
C GLU A 245 34.63 7.78 -2.65
N VAL A 246 33.38 7.66 -2.19
CA VAL A 246 32.18 7.77 -3.05
C VAL A 246 32.14 9.15 -3.72
N SER A 247 32.30 10.22 -2.94
CA SER A 247 32.25 11.60 -3.44
C SER A 247 33.34 11.86 -4.49
N ARG A 248 34.58 11.45 -4.21
CA ARG A 248 35.69 11.58 -5.17
C ARG A 248 35.47 10.72 -6.42
N HIS A 249 34.77 9.60 -6.31
CA HIS A 249 34.44 8.79 -7.48
C HIS A 249 33.40 9.48 -8.36
N ILE A 250 32.31 9.97 -7.76
CA ILE A 250 31.27 10.72 -8.46
C ILE A 250 31.87 11.93 -9.17
N GLN A 251 32.65 12.76 -8.48
CA GLN A 251 33.27 13.94 -9.08
C GLN A 251 34.21 13.60 -10.25
N ARG A 252 34.93 12.48 -10.19
CA ARG A 252 35.78 12.02 -11.31
C ARG A 252 34.96 11.56 -12.52
N VAL A 253 33.85 10.86 -12.27
CA VAL A 253 32.98 10.33 -13.34
C VAL A 253 32.17 11.45 -13.99
N LEU A 254 31.68 12.41 -13.19
CA LEU A 254 30.94 13.58 -13.67
C LEU A 254 31.84 14.66 -14.26
N ALA A 255 33.17 14.56 -14.09
CA ALA A 255 34.12 15.56 -14.57
C ALA A 255 33.93 15.85 -16.06
N SER A 256 33.67 17.12 -16.38
CA SER A 256 33.43 17.58 -17.76
C SER A 256 32.25 16.91 -18.49
N LYS A 257 31.33 16.27 -17.74
CA LYS A 257 30.10 15.66 -18.27
C LYS A 257 28.90 16.48 -17.86
N LYS A 258 27.95 16.65 -18.78
CA LYS A 258 26.69 17.32 -18.51
C LYS A 258 25.69 16.28 -18.02
N PHE A 259 25.23 16.41 -16.78
CA PHE A 259 24.36 15.40 -16.17
C PHE A 259 23.02 15.97 -15.71
N LEU A 260 22.03 15.07 -15.59
CA LEU A 260 20.75 15.31 -14.93
C LEU A 260 20.57 14.26 -13.83
N VAL A 261 20.49 14.71 -12.58
CA VAL A 261 20.20 13.84 -11.43
C VAL A 261 18.85 14.21 -10.83
N VAL A 262 17.95 13.24 -10.69
CA VAL A 262 16.70 13.39 -9.95
C VAL A 262 16.87 12.85 -8.55
N LEU A 263 16.61 13.68 -7.55
CA LEU A 263 16.54 13.34 -6.12
C LEU A 263 15.06 13.32 -5.71
N ASP A 264 14.46 12.14 -5.75
CA ASP A 264 13.03 11.95 -5.54
C ASP A 264 12.70 11.72 -4.06
N ASP A 265 11.70 12.46 -3.56
CA ASP A 265 11.16 12.43 -2.20
C ASP A 265 12.17 12.80 -1.10
N LEU A 266 12.84 13.95 -1.22
CA LEU A 266 13.85 14.42 -0.25
C LEU A 266 13.21 14.93 1.07
N TRP A 267 13.69 14.39 2.21
CA TRP A 267 13.19 14.70 3.58
C TRP A 267 14.20 15.40 4.50
N GLU A 268 15.47 15.53 4.10
CA GLU A 268 16.51 16.11 4.95
C GLU A 268 16.36 17.64 5.06
N GLU A 269 16.24 18.15 6.29
CA GLU A 269 16.10 19.58 6.56
C GLU A 269 17.40 20.26 7.01
N ASN A 270 18.43 19.47 7.33
CA ASN A 270 19.72 19.99 7.72
C ASN A 270 20.46 20.57 6.51
N GLY A 271 20.51 21.90 6.44
CA GLY A 271 21.17 22.62 5.34
C GLY A 271 22.64 22.21 5.12
N PHE A 272 23.37 21.79 6.15
CA PHE A 272 24.74 21.32 6.01
C PHE A 272 24.82 19.95 5.33
N GLN A 273 23.87 19.05 5.61
CA GLN A 273 23.78 17.76 4.92
C GLN A 273 23.38 17.94 3.45
N LEU A 274 22.46 18.86 3.17
CA LEU A 274 22.08 19.24 1.81
C LEU A 274 23.22 19.90 1.05
N LEU A 275 24.04 20.72 1.72
CA LEU A 275 25.23 21.31 1.11
C LEU A 275 26.24 20.23 0.72
N LYS A 276 26.52 19.27 1.60
CA LYS A 276 27.38 18.12 1.28
C LYS A 276 26.87 17.30 0.09
N LEU A 277 25.55 17.17 -0.05
CA LEU A 277 24.94 16.49 -1.19
C LEU A 277 25.23 17.24 -2.49
N LYS A 278 25.10 18.57 -2.49
CA LYS A 278 25.47 19.41 -3.65
C LYS A 278 26.97 19.35 -3.94
N GLU A 279 27.81 19.40 -2.92
CA GLU A 279 29.28 19.29 -3.05
C GLU A 279 29.71 17.95 -3.65
N MET A 280 29.05 16.85 -3.26
CA MET A 280 29.29 15.51 -3.82
C MET A 280 29.02 15.44 -5.32
N LEU A 281 28.05 16.21 -5.81
CA LEU A 281 27.67 16.28 -7.23
C LEU A 281 28.43 17.37 -8.00
N SER A 282 29.35 18.10 -7.35
CA SER A 282 30.12 19.18 -8.00
C SER A 282 31.12 18.66 -9.04
N GLY A 283 31.64 19.55 -9.89
CA GLY A 283 32.64 19.22 -10.92
C GLY A 283 32.08 18.78 -12.28
N GLY A 284 30.76 18.83 -12.47
CA GLY A 284 30.09 18.63 -13.75
C GLY A 284 30.40 19.73 -14.78
N ALA A 285 30.09 19.46 -16.05
CA ALA A 285 30.08 20.50 -17.07
C ALA A 285 28.96 21.52 -16.84
N LYS A 286 29.18 22.76 -17.26
CA LYS A 286 28.18 23.84 -17.20
C LYS A 286 26.86 23.43 -17.82
N GLY A 287 25.78 23.82 -17.16
CA GLY A 287 24.42 23.46 -17.55
C GLY A 287 23.98 22.07 -17.06
N SER A 288 24.73 21.41 -16.17
CA SER A 288 24.24 20.24 -15.44
C SER A 288 23.05 20.63 -14.56
N LYS A 289 22.13 19.70 -14.34
CA LYS A 289 20.86 19.97 -13.65
C LYS A 289 20.59 18.94 -12.55
N ILE A 290 19.96 19.41 -11.47
CA ILE A 290 19.41 18.54 -10.44
C ILE A 290 17.90 18.82 -10.34
N ILE A 291 17.07 17.78 -10.37
CA ILE A 291 15.66 17.91 -9.99
C ILE A 291 15.51 17.37 -8.57
N VAL A 292 14.82 18.11 -7.71
CA VAL A 292 14.46 17.66 -6.37
C VAL A 292 12.95 17.60 -6.28
N THR A 293 12.37 16.48 -5.82
CA THR A 293 10.96 16.46 -5.41
C THR A 293 10.89 16.37 -3.88
N THR A 294 10.05 17.19 -3.25
CA THR A 294 9.91 17.19 -1.79
C THR A 294 8.52 17.63 -1.35
N ARG A 295 8.11 17.26 -0.13
CA ARG A 295 6.89 17.79 0.48
C ARG A 295 7.11 19.13 1.20
N SER A 296 8.36 19.49 1.47
CA SER A 296 8.72 20.62 2.32
C SER A 296 9.21 21.81 1.48
N GLU A 297 8.49 22.94 1.57
CA GLU A 297 8.92 24.20 0.97
C GLU A 297 10.27 24.67 1.52
N LYS A 298 10.54 24.39 2.80
CA LYS A 298 11.82 24.68 3.45
C LYS A 298 12.97 23.92 2.77
N ILE A 299 12.82 22.62 2.56
CA ILE A 299 13.82 21.80 1.85
C ILE A 299 14.02 22.32 0.43
N ALA A 300 12.92 22.58 -0.29
CA ALA A 300 12.96 23.10 -1.65
C ALA A 300 13.74 24.43 -1.73
N SER A 301 13.56 25.30 -0.73
CA SER A 301 14.25 26.59 -0.60
C SER A 301 15.73 26.45 -0.23
N LEU A 302 16.12 25.45 0.58
CA LEU A 302 17.52 25.15 0.87
C LEU A 302 18.27 24.61 -0.36
N MET A 303 17.54 24.00 -1.29
CA MET A 303 18.08 23.45 -2.53
C MET A 303 18.26 24.47 -3.67
N ARG A 304 18.09 25.80 -3.44
CA ARG A 304 18.38 26.89 -4.40
C ARG A 304 19.70 26.69 -5.16
N PRO A 305 19.75 27.06 -6.46
CA PRO A 305 19.68 28.46 -6.88
C PRO A 305 18.33 28.94 -7.45
N CYS A 306 17.50 28.08 -8.06
CA CYS A 306 16.22 28.53 -8.62
C CYS A 306 15.10 28.69 -7.59
N THR A 307 14.11 29.53 -7.94
CA THR A 307 12.84 29.60 -7.21
C THR A 307 12.17 28.22 -7.24
N PRO A 308 11.83 27.65 -6.08
CA PRO A 308 11.10 26.39 -6.03
C PRO A 308 9.78 26.44 -6.79
N TYR A 309 9.49 25.40 -7.57
CA TYR A 309 8.24 25.23 -8.27
C TYR A 309 7.20 24.57 -7.34
N LYS A 310 6.20 25.34 -6.91
CA LYS A 310 5.06 24.81 -6.17
C LYS A 310 4.13 24.10 -7.15
N LEU A 311 3.95 22.80 -6.99
CA LEU A 311 2.97 22.06 -7.77
C LEU A 311 1.58 22.29 -7.19
N ASP A 312 0.69 22.87 -8.00
CA ASP A 312 -0.69 23.10 -7.61
C ASP A 312 -1.57 21.84 -7.75
N VAL A 313 -2.74 21.89 -7.13
CA VAL A 313 -3.80 20.88 -7.28
C VAL A 313 -4.29 20.82 -8.72
N LEU A 314 -4.82 19.67 -9.13
CA LEU A 314 -5.53 19.55 -10.41
C LEU A 314 -6.89 20.23 -10.34
N SER A 315 -7.44 20.57 -11.51
CA SER A 315 -8.83 20.99 -11.62
C SER A 315 -9.78 19.83 -11.26
N ASP A 316 -10.99 20.17 -10.80
CA ASP A 316 -12.03 19.16 -10.55
C ASP A 316 -12.36 18.35 -11.81
N ASP A 317 -12.27 18.96 -12.99
CA ASP A 317 -12.51 18.28 -14.26
C ASP A 317 -11.39 17.29 -14.61
N ASP A 318 -10.13 17.65 -14.40
CA ASP A 318 -9.00 16.72 -14.58
C ASP A 318 -9.07 15.55 -13.58
N CYS A 319 -9.41 15.85 -12.31
CA CYS A 319 -9.67 14.82 -11.31
C CYS A 319 -10.88 13.95 -11.67
N TRP A 320 -11.92 14.53 -12.28
CA TRP A 320 -13.07 13.78 -12.76
C TRP A 320 -12.69 12.82 -13.88
N ILE A 321 -11.84 13.22 -14.82
CA ILE A 321 -11.32 12.32 -15.87
C ILE A 321 -10.59 11.12 -15.23
N LEU A 322 -9.71 11.38 -14.26
CA LEU A 322 -8.98 10.33 -13.54
C LEU A 322 -9.92 9.38 -12.78
N PHE A 323 -10.90 9.94 -12.06
CA PHE A 323 -11.88 9.18 -11.31
C PHE A 323 -12.77 8.34 -12.23
N LYS A 324 -13.33 8.96 -13.29
CA LYS A 324 -14.27 8.34 -14.21
C LYS A 324 -13.67 7.13 -14.90
N ARG A 325 -12.40 7.24 -15.34
CA ARG A 325 -11.63 6.14 -15.95
C ARG A 325 -11.50 4.91 -15.04
N ARG A 326 -11.49 5.09 -13.72
CA ARG A 326 -11.32 4.00 -12.76
C ARG A 326 -12.65 3.45 -12.25
N ALA A 327 -13.67 4.32 -12.13
CA ALA A 327 -14.97 3.97 -11.54
C ALA A 327 -15.95 3.36 -12.54
N PHE A 328 -15.98 3.84 -13.78
CA PHE A 328 -17.02 3.48 -14.74
C PHE A 328 -16.49 2.44 -15.74
N VAL A 329 -17.25 1.36 -15.90
CA VAL A 329 -17.05 0.39 -16.99
C VAL A 329 -17.96 0.73 -18.17
N PRO A 330 -17.62 0.33 -19.41
CA PRO A 330 -18.50 0.54 -20.57
C PRO A 330 -19.93 0.05 -20.28
N GLY A 331 -20.93 0.93 -20.47
CA GLY A 331 -22.34 0.66 -20.17
C GLY A 331 -22.84 1.22 -18.82
N MET A 332 -21.98 1.79 -17.99
CA MET A 332 -22.39 2.59 -16.82
C MET A 332 -22.59 4.06 -17.22
N ASP A 333 -23.75 4.38 -17.81
CA ASP A 333 -24.11 5.73 -18.26
C ASP A 333 -25.32 6.30 -17.48
N ASP A 334 -25.43 6.04 -16.17
CA ASP A 334 -26.47 6.68 -15.32
C ASP A 334 -26.03 8.12 -14.95
N PRO A 335 -26.72 9.17 -15.44
CA PRO A 335 -26.34 10.56 -15.16
C PRO A 335 -26.39 10.92 -13.67
N ARG A 336 -27.21 10.22 -12.86
CA ARG A 336 -27.29 10.45 -11.41
C ARG A 336 -26.02 9.97 -10.70
N ILE A 337 -25.50 8.80 -11.12
CA ILE A 337 -24.24 8.25 -10.60
C ILE A 337 -23.08 9.16 -11.01
N GLU A 338 -23.07 9.67 -12.24
CA GLU A 338 -22.08 10.68 -12.67
C GLU A 338 -22.15 11.95 -11.80
N GLY A 339 -23.35 12.47 -11.52
CA GLY A 339 -23.53 13.61 -10.61
C GLY A 339 -22.94 13.38 -9.23
N ILE A 340 -23.24 12.25 -8.60
CA ILE A 340 -22.70 11.89 -7.28
C ILE A 340 -21.18 11.71 -7.34
N GLY A 341 -20.67 11.08 -8.41
CA GLY A 341 -19.25 10.93 -8.62
C GLY A 341 -18.51 12.26 -8.68
N ARG A 342 -19.08 13.27 -9.34
CA ARG A 342 -18.50 14.63 -9.39
C ARG A 342 -18.50 15.28 -8.01
N ASP A 343 -19.54 15.07 -7.20
CA ASP A 343 -19.55 15.56 -5.82
C ASP A 343 -18.48 14.89 -4.95
N ILE A 344 -18.24 13.58 -5.14
CA ILE A 344 -17.14 12.87 -4.49
C ILE A 344 -15.78 13.45 -4.95
N VAL A 345 -15.62 13.74 -6.23
CA VAL A 345 -14.37 14.31 -6.78
C VAL A 345 -14.09 15.70 -6.21
N LYS A 346 -15.09 16.56 -6.04
CA LYS A 346 -14.91 17.85 -5.36
C LYS A 346 -14.34 17.68 -3.95
N LYS A 347 -14.78 16.66 -3.21
CA LYS A 347 -14.24 16.32 -1.88
C LYS A 347 -12.80 15.78 -1.91
N CYS A 348 -12.26 15.42 -3.08
CA CYS A 348 -10.85 15.08 -3.25
C CYS A 348 -9.93 16.31 -3.30
N ASN A 349 -10.48 17.53 -3.39
CA ASN A 349 -9.74 18.80 -3.39
C ASN A 349 -8.60 18.84 -4.43
N GLY A 350 -8.89 18.39 -5.65
CA GLY A 350 -7.94 18.43 -6.76
C GLY A 350 -6.71 17.52 -6.59
N VAL A 351 -6.75 16.52 -5.72
CA VAL A 351 -5.63 15.59 -5.50
C VAL A 351 -5.76 14.36 -6.41
N PRO A 352 -4.87 14.18 -7.40
CA PRO A 352 -4.99 13.10 -8.38
C PRO A 352 -5.01 11.70 -7.74
N LEU A 353 -4.16 11.47 -6.75
CA LEU A 353 -4.08 10.18 -6.06
C LEU A 353 -5.41 9.80 -5.39
N SER A 354 -6.07 10.77 -4.73
CA SER A 354 -7.36 10.58 -4.08
C SER A 354 -8.46 10.26 -5.09
N ALA A 355 -8.49 10.99 -6.20
CA ALA A 355 -9.46 10.76 -7.28
C ALA A 355 -9.30 9.35 -7.89
N GLN A 356 -8.08 8.89 -8.11
CA GLN A 356 -7.81 7.55 -8.64
C GLN A 356 -8.20 6.44 -7.65
N ALA A 357 -7.80 6.57 -6.38
CA ALA A 357 -8.07 5.58 -5.35
C ALA A 357 -9.58 5.40 -5.12
N LEU A 358 -10.31 6.51 -4.94
CA LEU A 358 -11.76 6.45 -4.79
C LEU A 358 -12.42 5.99 -6.08
N GLY A 359 -11.98 6.47 -7.24
CA GLY A 359 -12.51 6.03 -8.53
C GLY A 359 -12.49 4.51 -8.65
N PHE A 360 -11.36 3.87 -8.35
CA PHE A 360 -11.26 2.41 -8.42
C PHE A 360 -12.20 1.71 -7.44
N VAL A 361 -12.28 2.15 -6.18
CA VAL A 361 -13.14 1.45 -5.21
C VAL A 361 -14.63 1.66 -5.50
N MET A 362 -15.00 2.80 -6.10
CA MET A 362 -16.38 3.08 -6.50
C MET A 362 -16.88 2.18 -7.63
N ARG A 363 -15.99 1.56 -8.41
CA ARG A 363 -16.33 0.52 -9.41
C ARG A 363 -17.09 -0.67 -8.81
N PHE A 364 -16.89 -0.95 -7.53
CA PHE A 364 -17.54 -2.06 -6.82
C PHE A 364 -18.83 -1.64 -6.11
N LYS A 365 -19.26 -0.38 -6.25
CA LYS A 365 -20.50 0.13 -5.66
C LYS A 365 -21.64 0.11 -6.67
N GLU A 366 -22.72 -0.56 -6.30
CA GLU A 366 -23.90 -0.71 -7.13
C GLU A 366 -25.04 0.20 -6.68
N GLY A 367 -25.61 0.91 -7.64
CA GLY A 367 -26.79 1.74 -7.42
C GLY A 367 -26.49 3.07 -6.72
N VAL A 368 -27.46 3.96 -6.82
CA VAL A 368 -27.37 5.36 -6.35
C VAL A 368 -27.10 5.41 -4.84
N ALA A 369 -27.84 4.64 -4.03
CA ALA A 369 -27.72 4.65 -2.57
C ALA A 369 -26.32 4.28 -2.07
N ALA A 370 -25.63 3.32 -2.72
CA ALA A 370 -24.28 2.94 -2.34
C ALA A 370 -23.26 4.05 -2.64
N TRP A 371 -23.48 4.81 -3.71
CA TRP A 371 -22.66 5.97 -4.06
C TRP A 371 -22.91 7.15 -3.12
N GLU A 372 -24.17 7.43 -2.79
CA GLU A 372 -24.54 8.45 -1.80
C GLU A 372 -23.98 8.14 -0.42
N ALA A 373 -23.99 6.88 0.02
CA ALA A 373 -23.39 6.47 1.29
C ALA A 373 -21.88 6.76 1.36
N VAL A 374 -21.17 6.74 0.23
CA VAL A 374 -19.75 7.15 0.16
C VAL A 374 -19.63 8.67 0.13
N ARG A 375 -20.45 9.37 -0.68
CA ARG A 375 -20.48 10.84 -0.73
C ARG A 375 -20.75 11.45 0.63
N ASP A 376 -21.71 10.91 1.36
CA ASP A 376 -22.22 11.44 2.64
C ASP A 376 -21.57 10.76 3.85
N SER A 377 -20.50 10.00 3.61
CA SER A 377 -19.74 9.33 4.66
C SER A 377 -19.21 10.33 5.68
N GLU A 378 -19.39 10.06 6.96
CA GLU A 378 -18.88 10.93 8.01
C GLU A 378 -17.34 11.00 8.02
N ILE A 379 -16.64 10.06 7.37
CA ILE A 379 -15.17 10.04 7.27
C ILE A 379 -14.63 11.33 6.65
N TRP A 380 -15.40 12.00 5.79
CA TRP A 380 -15.03 13.29 5.19
C TRP A 380 -14.79 14.40 6.21
N GLU A 381 -15.49 14.34 7.35
CA GLU A 381 -15.45 15.38 8.40
C GLU A 381 -14.44 15.07 9.52
N ILE A 382 -13.67 13.99 9.40
CA ILE A 382 -12.68 13.64 10.43
C ILE A 382 -11.43 14.52 10.23
N GLU A 383 -11.25 15.51 11.12
CA GLU A 383 -9.97 16.18 11.30
C GLU A 383 -8.96 15.20 11.91
N GLU A 384 -7.98 14.74 11.14
CA GLU A 384 -6.93 13.86 11.66
C GLU A 384 -5.66 14.62 12.01
N GLU A 385 -5.09 14.27 13.17
CA GLU A 385 -3.83 14.79 13.73
C GLU A 385 -2.58 14.42 12.90
N GLN A 386 -2.71 13.59 11.85
CA GLN A 386 -1.58 12.94 11.16
C GLN A 386 -1.52 13.13 9.63
N ASN A 387 -2.01 14.25 9.08
CA ASN A 387 -1.87 14.55 7.64
C ASN A 387 -2.44 13.49 6.65
N ILE A 388 -3.24 12.53 7.12
CA ILE A 388 -3.87 11.54 6.23
C ILE A 388 -5.09 12.18 5.57
N MET A 389 -5.11 12.12 4.25
CA MET A 389 -6.25 12.63 3.50
C MET A 389 -7.51 11.80 3.77
N PRO A 390 -8.65 12.41 4.15
CA PRO A 390 -9.91 11.71 4.40
C PRO A 390 -10.34 10.80 3.24
N SER A 391 -10.05 11.21 2.00
CA SER A 391 -10.30 10.44 0.78
C SER A 391 -9.50 9.13 0.70
N LEU A 392 -8.23 9.12 1.14
CA LEU A 392 -7.40 7.91 1.16
C LEU A 392 -7.80 6.99 2.30
N LYS A 393 -8.12 7.55 3.47
CA LYS A 393 -8.68 6.80 4.59
C LYS A 393 -9.99 6.14 4.18
N LEU A 394 -10.88 6.89 3.52
CA LEU A 394 -12.14 6.36 3.01
C LEU A 394 -11.87 5.23 2.02
N SER A 395 -11.00 5.43 1.04
CA SER A 395 -10.61 4.39 0.07
C SER A 395 -10.15 3.09 0.75
N TYR A 396 -9.36 3.19 1.82
CA TYR A 396 -8.96 2.05 2.63
C TYR A 396 -10.15 1.42 3.39
N CYS A 397 -11.05 2.21 3.96
CA CYS A 397 -12.26 1.73 4.64
C CYS A 397 -13.22 0.99 3.70
N ILE A 398 -13.32 1.42 2.44
CA ILE A 398 -14.22 0.81 1.44
C ILE A 398 -13.54 -0.30 0.62
N MET A 399 -12.22 -0.44 0.72
CA MET A 399 -11.46 -1.53 0.10
C MET A 399 -12.06 -2.91 0.46
N PRO A 400 -12.12 -3.84 -0.51
CA PRO A 400 -12.47 -5.24 -0.26
C PRO A 400 -11.64 -5.87 0.85
N CYS A 401 -12.29 -6.62 1.72
CA CYS A 401 -11.67 -7.14 2.95
C CYS A 401 -10.49 -8.08 2.70
N HIS A 402 -10.48 -8.81 1.57
CA HIS A 402 -9.40 -9.72 1.21
C HIS A 402 -8.07 -9.01 0.93
N LEU A 403 -8.10 -7.76 0.48
CA LEU A 403 -6.89 -6.98 0.20
C LEU A 403 -6.28 -6.31 1.44
N ARG A 404 -7.08 -6.07 2.49
CA ARG A 404 -6.67 -5.23 3.63
C ARG A 404 -5.46 -5.77 4.38
N LEU A 405 -5.39 -7.09 4.57
CA LEU A 405 -4.25 -7.73 5.24
C LEU A 405 -3.00 -7.71 4.34
N CYS A 406 -3.17 -8.02 3.05
CA CYS A 406 -2.09 -7.94 2.07
C CYS A 406 -1.48 -6.53 2.04
N PHE A 407 -2.33 -5.50 1.98
CA PHE A 407 -1.87 -4.11 1.99
C PHE A 407 -1.28 -3.68 3.34
N ALA A 408 -1.90 -4.05 4.46
CA ALA A 408 -1.37 -3.71 5.78
C ALA A 408 -0.01 -4.39 6.04
N TYR A 409 0.20 -5.59 5.51
CA TYR A 409 1.49 -6.27 5.58
C TYR A 409 2.61 -5.51 4.88
N CYS A 410 2.29 -4.74 3.84
CA CYS A 410 3.28 -3.90 3.19
C CYS A 410 3.97 -2.95 4.19
N ALA A 411 3.29 -2.51 5.26
CA ALA A 411 3.86 -1.67 6.32
C ALA A 411 5.05 -2.30 7.10
N VAL A 412 5.36 -3.57 6.88
CA VAL A 412 6.58 -4.20 7.41
C VAL A 412 7.83 -3.72 6.67
N PHE A 413 7.70 -3.35 5.41
CA PHE A 413 8.82 -2.91 4.58
C PHE A 413 9.11 -1.42 4.79
N SER A 414 10.38 -1.05 4.76
CA SER A 414 10.77 0.36 4.81
C SER A 414 10.39 1.08 3.52
N LYS A 415 10.08 2.38 3.65
CA LYS A 415 9.57 3.21 2.55
C LYS A 415 10.55 3.29 1.39
N GLY A 416 10.08 2.94 0.19
CA GLY A 416 10.81 3.02 -1.08
C GLY A 416 11.80 1.88 -1.34
N VAL A 417 11.72 0.81 -0.55
CA VAL A 417 12.34 -0.48 -0.91
C VAL A 417 11.63 -1.05 -2.14
N VAL A 418 12.44 -1.55 -3.07
CA VAL A 418 11.95 -2.39 -4.17
C VAL A 418 11.65 -3.76 -3.59
N ILE A 419 10.39 -4.19 -3.72
CA ILE A 419 9.93 -5.49 -3.23
C ILE A 419 9.69 -6.37 -4.44
N ASP A 420 10.29 -7.55 -4.40
CA ASP A 420 10.03 -8.58 -5.40
C ASP A 420 8.56 -9.04 -5.28
N LYS A 421 7.85 -8.99 -6.42
CA LYS A 421 6.40 -9.30 -6.49
C LYS A 421 6.14 -10.73 -6.02
N ASP A 422 6.93 -11.68 -6.47
CA ASP A 422 6.69 -13.10 -6.22
C ASP A 422 7.03 -13.43 -4.76
N MET A 423 8.10 -12.87 -4.19
CA MET A 423 8.41 -12.99 -2.77
C MET A 423 7.31 -12.40 -1.88
N LEU A 424 6.68 -11.29 -2.28
CA LEU A 424 5.57 -10.70 -1.53
C LEU A 424 4.33 -11.61 -1.56
N ILE A 425 4.00 -12.16 -2.74
CA ILE A 425 2.91 -13.12 -2.89
C ILE A 425 3.16 -14.36 -2.03
N GLN A 426 4.36 -14.93 -2.06
CA GLN A 426 4.72 -16.08 -1.23
C GLN A 426 4.58 -15.80 0.27
N GLN A 427 4.95 -14.60 0.73
CA GLN A 427 4.73 -14.18 2.11
C GLN A 427 3.23 -14.08 2.44
N TRP A 428 2.40 -13.53 1.56
CA TRP A 428 0.95 -13.47 1.76
C TRP A 428 0.29 -14.86 1.78
N ILE A 429 0.76 -15.79 0.95
CA ILE A 429 0.32 -17.18 0.96
C ILE A 429 0.70 -17.83 2.30
N ALA A 430 1.96 -17.71 2.72
CA ALA A 430 2.46 -18.29 3.97
C ALA A 430 1.72 -17.76 5.21
N LEU A 431 1.34 -16.49 5.21
CA LEU A 431 0.56 -15.85 6.28
C LEU A 431 -0.95 -16.17 6.21
N GLY A 432 -1.39 -16.91 5.20
CA GLY A 432 -2.79 -17.29 5.02
C GLY A 432 -3.71 -16.13 4.64
N PHE A 433 -3.15 -15.04 4.09
CA PHE A 433 -3.94 -13.88 3.64
C PHE A 433 -4.67 -14.17 2.32
N ILE A 434 -4.13 -15.09 1.51
CA ILE A 434 -4.74 -15.56 0.28
C ILE A 434 -5.45 -16.89 0.58
N GLN A 435 -6.78 -16.85 0.58
CA GLN A 435 -7.60 -18.04 0.83
C GLN A 435 -7.83 -18.85 -0.45
N PRO A 436 -7.90 -20.19 -0.39
CA PRO A 436 -8.31 -21.02 -1.51
C PRO A 436 -9.79 -20.78 -1.83
N ALA A 437 -10.11 -20.49 -3.10
CA ALA A 437 -11.49 -20.38 -3.57
C ALA A 437 -11.93 -21.69 -4.24
N SER A 438 -13.25 -21.86 -4.37
CA SER A 438 -13.90 -22.94 -5.11
C SER A 438 -13.69 -22.77 -6.62
N GLY A 439 -12.47 -23.01 -7.12
CA GLY A 439 -12.13 -22.87 -8.53
C GLY A 439 -10.71 -23.33 -8.86
N SER A 440 -10.35 -23.35 -10.15
CA SER A 440 -9.06 -23.87 -10.64
C SER A 440 -7.88 -22.90 -10.52
N LEU A 441 -8.07 -21.71 -9.92
CA LEU A 441 -7.03 -20.70 -9.84
C LEU A 441 -6.06 -21.03 -8.69
N THR A 442 -4.75 -21.04 -8.99
CA THR A 442 -3.72 -21.25 -7.97
C THR A 442 -3.63 -20.05 -7.01
N LEU A 443 -3.06 -20.26 -5.83
CA LEU A 443 -2.90 -19.18 -4.84
C LEU A 443 -2.00 -18.07 -5.34
N GLU A 444 -0.99 -18.40 -6.16
CA GLU A 444 -0.08 -17.44 -6.78
C GLU A 444 -0.83 -16.53 -7.75
N LYS A 445 -1.65 -17.09 -8.65
CA LYS A 445 -2.47 -16.31 -9.58
C LYS A 445 -3.44 -15.38 -8.85
N ARG A 446 -4.02 -15.83 -7.74
CA ARG A 446 -4.86 -14.98 -6.88
C ARG A 446 -4.05 -13.88 -6.22
N GLY A 447 -2.82 -14.18 -5.80
CA GLY A 447 -1.88 -13.18 -5.31
C GLY A 447 -1.58 -12.11 -6.36
N GLU A 448 -1.40 -12.49 -7.62
CA GLU A 448 -1.22 -11.55 -8.73
C GLU A 448 -2.45 -10.66 -8.93
N GLU A 449 -3.66 -11.23 -8.88
CA GLU A 449 -4.91 -10.44 -8.92
C GLU A 449 -4.96 -9.41 -7.79
N TYR A 450 -4.58 -9.79 -6.56
CA TYR A 450 -4.56 -8.85 -5.42
C TYR A 450 -3.53 -7.74 -5.61
N ILE A 451 -2.35 -8.05 -6.15
CA ILE A 451 -1.34 -7.06 -6.53
C ILE A 451 -1.94 -6.08 -7.54
N HIS A 452 -2.58 -6.60 -8.59
CA HIS A 452 -3.18 -5.77 -9.63
C HIS A 452 -4.31 -4.89 -9.10
N GLU A 453 -5.17 -5.39 -8.21
CA GLU A 453 -6.21 -4.59 -7.56
C GLU A 453 -5.59 -3.47 -6.71
N LEU A 454 -4.55 -3.77 -5.91
CA LEU A 454 -3.87 -2.79 -5.08
C LEU A 454 -3.11 -1.72 -5.90
N VAL A 455 -2.51 -2.11 -7.03
CA VAL A 455 -1.94 -1.16 -8.00
C VAL A 455 -3.05 -0.30 -8.62
N SER A 456 -4.20 -0.90 -8.92
CA SER A 456 -5.32 -0.19 -9.52
C SER A 456 -6.01 0.78 -8.56
N MET A 457 -5.90 0.55 -7.25
CA MET A 457 -6.26 1.51 -6.18
C MET A 457 -5.24 2.63 -5.99
N SER A 458 -4.14 2.63 -6.77
CA SER A 458 -2.97 3.50 -6.55
C SER A 458 -2.36 3.36 -5.15
N PHE A 459 -2.52 2.20 -4.51
CA PHE A 459 -1.95 1.89 -3.21
C PHE A 459 -0.56 1.25 -3.31
N LEU A 460 -0.28 0.62 -4.46
CA LEU A 460 1.04 0.14 -4.86
C LEU A 460 1.41 0.77 -6.21
N GLN A 461 2.71 0.95 -6.48
CA GLN A 461 3.20 1.35 -7.78
C GLN A 461 4.09 0.24 -8.36
N ALA A 462 3.80 -0.19 -9.58
CA ALA A 462 4.67 -1.12 -10.30
C ALA A 462 5.82 -0.34 -10.95
N SER A 463 7.04 -0.89 -10.91
CA SER A 463 8.19 -0.31 -11.60
C SER A 463 8.86 -1.39 -12.43
N MET A 464 8.69 -1.36 -13.75
CA MET A 464 9.45 -2.23 -14.63
C MET A 464 10.95 -1.88 -14.52
N ILE A 465 11.76 -2.79 -13.99
CA ILE A 465 13.22 -2.68 -14.05
C ILE A 465 13.66 -3.63 -15.15
N SER A 466 14.24 -3.08 -16.22
CA SER A 466 14.93 -3.86 -17.24
C SER A 466 16.24 -4.37 -16.64
N SER A 467 16.36 -5.68 -16.38
CA SER A 467 17.67 -6.30 -16.13
C SER A 467 18.41 -6.54 -17.45
N LEU A 468 19.75 -6.48 -17.42
CA LEU A 468 20.65 -6.78 -18.55
C LEU A 468 20.60 -8.26 -19.00
N VAL A 469 19.83 -9.10 -18.31
CA VAL A 469 19.48 -10.47 -18.71
C VAL A 469 18.04 -10.40 -19.20
N SER A 470 17.79 -10.93 -20.40
CA SER A 470 16.62 -10.83 -21.26
C SER A 470 15.23 -11.21 -20.68
N ASP A 471 15.08 -11.27 -19.37
CA ASP A 471 13.82 -11.53 -18.68
C ASP A 471 13.30 -10.24 -18.02
N PHE A 472 12.06 -9.85 -18.35
CA PHE A 472 11.38 -8.73 -17.71
C PHE A 472 10.97 -9.12 -16.28
N TYR A 473 11.73 -8.70 -15.27
CA TYR A 473 11.29 -8.80 -13.88
C TYR A 473 10.38 -7.62 -13.51
N MET A 474 9.11 -7.91 -13.20
CA MET A 474 8.18 -6.95 -12.59
C MET A 474 8.58 -6.74 -11.12
N ASN A 475 9.51 -5.84 -10.89
CA ASN A 475 9.83 -5.36 -9.55
C ASN A 475 8.77 -4.33 -9.08
N MET A 476 8.31 -4.41 -7.84
CA MET A 476 7.33 -3.48 -7.32
C MET A 476 7.98 -2.49 -6.36
N LYS A 477 7.95 -1.20 -6.69
CA LYS A 477 8.23 -0.15 -5.71
C LYS A 477 6.96 0.15 -4.94
N ILE A 478 6.86 -0.43 -3.75
CA ILE A 478 5.78 -0.02 -2.86
C ILE A 478 6.12 1.34 -2.27
N HIS A 479 5.56 2.39 -2.86
CA HIS A 479 5.32 3.62 -2.12
C HIS A 479 4.10 3.37 -1.25
N ILE A 480 4.32 2.97 0.00
CA ILE A 480 3.26 2.85 0.99
C ILE A 480 2.76 4.27 1.25
N LEU A 481 1.73 4.66 0.51
CA LEU A 481 1.09 5.97 0.59
C LEU A 481 0.29 6.14 1.88
N LEU A 482 0.22 5.11 2.72
CA LEU A 482 -0.39 5.12 4.05
C LEU A 482 0.52 5.62 5.18
N TYR A 483 1.81 5.90 4.93
CA TYR A 483 2.57 6.78 5.83
C TYR A 483 2.32 8.22 5.41
N CYS A 484 1.07 8.63 5.61
CA CYS A 484 0.69 10.03 5.66
C CYS A 484 1.22 10.63 6.96
#